data_AF-A0A938R5A1-F1
#
_entry.id   AF-A0A938R5A1-F1
#
_cell.length_a   1.000
_cell.length_b   1.000
_cell.length_c   1.000
_cell.angle_alpha   90.00
_cell.angle_beta   90.00
_cell.angle_gamma   90.00
#
_symmetry.space_group_name_H-M   'P 1'
#
loop_
_entity.id
_entity.type
_entity.pdbx_description
1 polymer ?
#
loop_
_entity_poly.entity_id
_entity_poly.type
_entity_poly.pdbx_seq_one_letter_code
_entity_poly.pdbx_strand_id
1 'polypeptide(L)'
;MKFLRIVFSMAFLCTLLMSCAPQIRTMVLKPAEIDLHGYTRVAVLRFDGQQGCREIRDWIESALINARVEQKPYFKVVNRTQMQQILGEQAFAATGAIDEATAVKMGKLLGVEAVIIGSVNGWEASEESHTEAREVPIYGTKPLQYRTVYVNVASRKAYVSFSANFIDVSTGEMMASDTFDGEKSAKAEGPGAIGQLPPRAKMLQEAANIPVDRFIKKIVPHYVPQAVELRDKSDESSLISFREPLEIKALNECIKRANEFAKASQWDKAINEWQTCLKIKGDSAAVYYNIGVAYESKGDLARAKENYQKAQELKPDEFYIKANSRIDQRLEDQKKLQVQLRKPVKPAEPPKAVAEAPKPTPPAPVTPPPKPEAASPPPSILAPKEAQAAAVSPPSPEVYLVINAEQVNIRAEANSKSKIITTLKKGDKIQKLDIDKSGDWFNVKLTSGKTGWVFKKLVKEVE
;
A
#
# COMPACT_ATOMS: atom_id res chain seq x y z
N MET A 1 -44.76 -65.15 10.64
CA MET A 1 -43.91 -64.45 11.62
C MET A 1 -42.60 -64.00 10.97
N LYS A 2 -42.41 -62.70 10.71
CA LYS A 2 -41.10 -62.07 10.43
C LYS A 2 -41.11 -60.65 11.03
N PHE A 3 -40.35 -60.46 12.09
CA PHE A 3 -40.20 -59.27 12.95
C PHE A 3 -38.73 -59.29 13.46
N LEU A 4 -38.01 -58.19 13.69
CA LEU A 4 -38.28 -56.76 13.48
C LEU A 4 -36.93 -55.99 13.35
N ARG A 5 -36.96 -54.83 12.68
CA ARG A 5 -36.01 -53.67 12.66
C ARG A 5 -34.82 -53.72 13.65
N ILE A 6 -33.56 -53.51 13.26
CA ILE A 6 -32.96 -52.26 12.73
C ILE A 6 -33.25 -51.03 13.62
N VAL A 7 -32.45 -50.84 14.68
CA VAL A 7 -32.35 -49.67 15.59
C VAL A 7 -31.20 -50.01 16.57
N PHE A 8 -30.28 -49.15 17.01
CA PHE A 8 -29.92 -47.77 16.66
C PHE A 8 -28.38 -47.65 16.80
N SER A 9 -27.69 -46.94 15.89
CA SER A 9 -26.31 -46.51 16.17
C SER A 9 -26.37 -45.14 16.85
N MET A 10 -26.32 -45.11 18.18
CA MET A 10 -26.45 -43.88 18.97
C MET A 10 -25.13 -43.09 19.05
N ALA A 11 -24.48 -42.89 17.89
CA ALA A 11 -23.47 -41.87 17.73
C ALA A 11 -24.16 -40.51 17.77
N PHE A 12 -23.71 -39.60 18.64
CA PHE A 12 -24.39 -38.35 18.97
C PHE A 12 -24.18 -37.30 17.87
N LEU A 13 -24.76 -37.51 16.68
CA LEU A 13 -24.77 -36.54 15.57
C LEU A 13 -25.75 -35.39 15.87
N CYS A 14 -25.53 -34.69 16.97
CA CYS A 14 -26.21 -33.45 17.31
C CYS A 14 -25.58 -32.27 16.55
N THR A 15 -25.38 -32.45 15.24
CA THR A 15 -25.02 -31.36 14.32
C THR A 15 -26.29 -30.92 13.61
N LEU A 16 -26.98 -30.01 14.30
CA LEU A 16 -28.01 -29.10 13.81
C LEU A 16 -28.30 -29.20 12.31
N LEU A 17 -29.56 -29.52 11.96
CA LEU A 17 -30.18 -28.96 10.77
C LEU A 17 -30.35 -27.45 10.98
N MET A 18 -29.24 -26.71 10.96
CA MET A 18 -29.29 -25.28 10.75
C MET A 18 -29.92 -25.08 9.39
N SER A 19 -31.15 -24.57 9.40
CA SER A 19 -31.76 -24.00 8.21
C SER A 19 -30.83 -22.87 7.77
N CYS A 20 -30.01 -23.12 6.74
CA CYS A 20 -29.11 -22.14 6.17
C CYS A 20 -29.95 -21.04 5.51
N ALA A 21 -30.37 -20.07 6.33
CA ALA A 21 -31.06 -18.87 5.88
C ALA A 21 -30.22 -18.24 4.75
N PRO A 22 -30.82 -17.94 3.59
CA PRO A 22 -30.06 -17.76 2.37
C PRO A 22 -29.22 -16.50 2.42
N GLN A 23 -27.91 -16.70 2.46
CA GLN A 23 -26.91 -15.64 2.43
C GLN A 23 -26.58 -15.29 0.97
N ILE A 24 -26.86 -14.04 0.60
CA ILE A 24 -26.23 -13.44 -0.58
C ILE A 24 -24.80 -13.00 -0.20
N ARG A 25 -23.90 -12.92 -1.17
CA ARG A 25 -22.55 -12.37 -0.99
C ARG A 25 -22.33 -11.24 -1.99
N THR A 26 -22.06 -10.05 -1.49
CA THR A 26 -21.80 -8.86 -2.31
C THR A 26 -20.37 -8.36 -2.06
N MET A 27 -19.73 -7.78 -3.06
CA MET A 27 -18.43 -7.10 -2.87
C MET A 27 -18.68 -5.64 -2.54
N VAL A 28 -18.25 -5.21 -1.36
CA VAL A 28 -18.47 -3.86 -0.84
C VAL A 28 -17.13 -3.14 -0.76
N LEU A 29 -16.99 -2.03 -1.47
CA LEU A 29 -15.83 -1.16 -1.33
C LEU A 29 -15.87 -0.48 0.05
N LYS A 30 -14.80 -0.62 0.82
CA LYS A 30 -14.58 0.08 2.10
C LYS A 30 -13.53 1.18 1.92
N PRO A 31 -13.65 2.32 2.60
CA PRO A 31 -12.61 3.34 2.64
C PRO A 31 -11.34 2.82 3.33
N ALA A 32 -10.22 3.49 3.09
CA ALA A 32 -9.03 3.39 3.93
C ALA A 32 -9.30 4.02 5.31
N GLU A 33 -8.63 3.51 6.35
CA GLU A 33 -8.65 4.10 7.70
C GLU A 33 -7.80 5.38 7.76
N ILE A 34 -6.58 5.31 7.21
CA ILE A 34 -5.69 6.45 7.02
C ILE A 34 -6.02 7.04 5.66
N ASP A 35 -6.49 8.29 5.66
CA ASP A 35 -6.84 8.98 4.43
C ASP A 35 -5.59 9.53 3.72
N LEU A 36 -5.14 8.81 2.70
CA LEU A 36 -4.04 9.22 1.83
C LEU A 36 -4.53 9.84 0.50
N HIS A 37 -5.70 10.49 0.48
CA HIS A 37 -6.11 11.25 -0.70
C HIS A 37 -5.09 12.35 -1.02
N GLY A 38 -4.76 12.49 -2.31
CA GLY A 38 -3.77 13.46 -2.79
C GLY A 38 -2.34 12.92 -2.95
N TYR A 39 -1.90 11.93 -2.16
CA TYR A 39 -0.59 11.31 -2.33
C TYR A 39 -0.62 10.31 -3.49
N THR A 40 -0.25 10.76 -4.69
CA THR A 40 -0.24 9.94 -5.91
C THR A 40 1.06 9.15 -6.08
N ARG A 41 2.18 9.67 -5.56
CA ARG A 41 3.51 9.09 -5.64
C ARG A 41 4.03 8.74 -4.25
N VAL A 42 4.30 7.47 -4.02
CA VAL A 42 4.74 6.93 -2.72
C VAL A 42 6.04 6.14 -2.88
N ALA A 43 6.95 6.20 -1.92
CA ALA A 43 8.09 5.29 -1.82
C ALA A 43 8.02 4.47 -0.53
N VAL A 44 8.44 3.20 -0.61
CA VAL A 44 8.76 2.37 0.56
C VAL A 44 10.27 2.36 0.70
N LEU A 45 10.81 2.93 1.78
CA LEU A 45 12.24 2.88 2.05
C LEU A 45 12.59 1.57 2.78
N ARG A 46 13.71 1.54 3.51
CA ARG A 46 14.12 0.35 4.27
C ARG A 46 13.33 0.26 5.58
N PHE A 47 12.90 -0.96 5.91
CA PHE A 47 12.54 -1.34 7.27
C PHE A 47 13.82 -1.74 8.02
N ASP A 48 14.07 -1.19 9.21
CA ASP A 48 15.17 -1.65 10.06
C ASP A 48 14.78 -2.91 10.89
N GLY A 49 15.71 -3.39 11.71
CA GLY A 49 15.65 -4.72 12.34
C GLY A 49 16.74 -5.67 11.81
N GLN A 50 16.60 -6.97 12.12
CA GLN A 50 17.57 -8.00 11.73
C GLN A 50 17.09 -8.88 10.56
N GLN A 51 16.09 -9.73 10.80
CA GLN A 51 15.60 -10.73 9.86
C GLN A 51 14.27 -10.29 9.24
N GLY A 52 13.89 -10.82 8.07
CA GLY A 52 12.63 -10.50 7.39
C GLY A 52 12.51 -9.08 6.81
N CYS A 53 13.47 -8.19 7.09
CA CYS A 53 13.44 -6.77 6.74
C CYS A 53 13.43 -6.53 5.22
N ARG A 54 14.03 -7.45 4.44
CA ARG A 54 13.93 -7.42 2.99
C ARG A 54 12.59 -7.95 2.52
N GLU A 55 12.18 -9.09 3.05
CA GLU A 55 11.01 -9.85 2.66
C GLU A 55 9.72 -9.04 2.87
N ILE A 56 9.54 -8.47 4.07
CA ILE A 56 8.41 -7.59 4.44
C ILE A 56 8.36 -6.37 3.51
N ARG A 57 9.50 -5.71 3.28
CA ARG A 57 9.61 -4.54 2.41
C ARG A 57 9.30 -4.88 0.95
N ASP A 58 9.84 -5.99 0.43
CA ASP A 58 9.61 -6.46 -0.94
C ASP A 58 8.13 -6.86 -1.13
N TRP A 59 7.46 -7.40 -0.10
CA TRP A 59 6.02 -7.67 -0.08
C TRP A 59 5.16 -6.41 0.00
N ILE A 60 5.53 -5.41 0.82
CA ILE A 60 4.82 -4.12 0.89
C ILE A 60 4.97 -3.33 -0.42
N GLU A 61 6.18 -3.25 -1.01
CA GLU A 61 6.38 -2.69 -2.36
C GLU A 61 5.44 -3.38 -3.37
N SER A 62 5.42 -4.72 -3.38
CA SER A 62 4.61 -5.53 -4.30
C SER A 62 3.11 -5.31 -4.09
N ALA A 63 2.64 -5.24 -2.84
CA ALA A 63 1.22 -5.09 -2.54
C ALA A 63 0.71 -3.68 -2.86
N LEU A 64 1.52 -2.63 -2.65
CA LEU A 64 1.21 -1.26 -3.10
C LEU A 64 1.21 -1.12 -4.64
N ILE A 65 2.09 -1.84 -5.34
CA ILE A 65 2.09 -1.88 -6.83
C ILE A 65 0.84 -2.60 -7.35
N ASN A 66 0.34 -3.60 -6.61
CA ASN A 66 -0.86 -4.37 -6.97
C ASN A 66 -2.17 -3.68 -6.53
N ALA A 67 -2.15 -2.83 -5.51
CA ALA A 67 -3.28 -2.07 -5.00
C ALA A 67 -4.06 -1.32 -6.10
N ARG A 68 -5.33 -1.69 -6.28
CA ARG A 68 -6.21 -1.17 -7.35
C ARG A 68 -7.60 -0.84 -6.82
N VAL A 69 -8.11 0.30 -7.25
CA VAL A 69 -9.51 0.73 -7.04
C VAL A 69 -10.07 1.13 -8.40
N GLU A 70 -11.31 0.70 -8.71
CA GLU A 70 -11.91 0.85 -10.05
C GLU A 70 -10.98 0.41 -11.20
N GLN A 71 -10.27 -0.71 -11.02
CA GLN A 71 -9.25 -1.27 -11.93
C GLN A 71 -7.98 -0.40 -12.15
N LYS A 72 -7.92 0.81 -11.58
CA LYS A 72 -6.78 1.74 -11.69
C LYS A 72 -5.82 1.50 -10.52
N PRO A 73 -4.48 1.58 -10.70
CA PRO A 73 -3.54 1.60 -9.58
C PRO A 73 -3.85 2.78 -8.65
N TYR A 74 -3.87 2.55 -7.33
CA TYR A 74 -4.17 3.62 -6.36
C TYR A 74 -2.95 4.54 -6.16
N PHE A 75 -1.74 3.97 -6.09
CA PHE A 75 -0.48 4.70 -5.99
C PHE A 75 0.46 4.41 -7.16
N LYS A 76 1.27 5.41 -7.53
CA LYS A 76 2.49 5.22 -8.33
C LYS A 76 3.67 5.01 -7.39
N VAL A 77 3.95 3.75 -7.08
CA VAL A 77 5.07 3.34 -6.22
C VAL A 77 6.41 3.56 -6.93
N VAL A 78 7.36 4.23 -6.27
CA VAL A 78 8.76 4.29 -6.70
C VAL A 78 9.50 3.12 -6.07
N ASN A 79 9.84 2.12 -6.89
CA ASN A 79 10.45 0.87 -6.44
C ASN A 79 11.97 0.97 -6.24
N ARG A 80 12.56 -0.01 -5.54
CA ARG A 80 14.02 -0.07 -5.27
C ARG A 80 14.91 0.25 -6.48
N THR A 81 14.63 -0.32 -7.65
CA THR A 81 15.46 -0.13 -8.86
C THR A 81 15.45 1.33 -9.34
N GLN A 82 14.28 1.98 -9.35
CA GLN A 82 14.17 3.41 -9.67
C GLN A 82 14.90 4.25 -8.62
N MET A 83 14.76 3.92 -7.34
CA MET A 83 15.46 4.64 -6.27
C MET A 83 16.99 4.53 -6.39
N GLN A 84 17.52 3.34 -6.72
CA GLN A 84 18.96 3.14 -6.97
C GLN A 84 19.46 3.92 -8.19
N GLN A 85 18.66 4.07 -9.25
CA GLN A 85 19.00 4.89 -10.42
C GLN A 85 19.04 6.39 -10.10
N ILE A 86 18.20 6.86 -9.17
CA ILE A 86 18.13 8.28 -8.77
C ILE A 86 19.21 8.66 -7.75
N LEU A 87 19.44 7.79 -6.75
CA LEU A 87 20.29 8.08 -5.59
C LEU A 87 21.70 7.45 -5.66
N GLY A 88 21.89 6.43 -6.50
CA GLY A 88 23.11 5.62 -6.54
C GLY A 88 23.23 4.67 -5.34
N GLU A 89 24.10 3.67 -5.48
CA GLU A 89 24.24 2.61 -4.47
C GLU A 89 24.80 3.11 -3.13
N GLN A 90 25.72 4.07 -3.17
CA GLN A 90 26.37 4.62 -1.98
C GLN A 90 25.41 5.40 -1.08
N ALA A 91 24.40 6.10 -1.63
CA ALA A 91 23.44 6.86 -0.84
C ALA A 91 22.49 5.98 -0.01
N PHE A 92 22.18 4.77 -0.48
CA PHE A 92 21.39 3.79 0.28
C PHE A 92 22.24 2.96 1.25
N ALA A 93 23.52 2.74 0.94
CA ALA A 93 24.42 1.99 1.81
C ALA A 93 24.88 2.79 3.04
N ALA A 94 25.02 4.11 2.91
CA ALA A 94 25.55 4.98 3.96
C ALA A 94 24.58 5.31 5.10
N THR A 95 23.27 5.14 4.90
CA THR A 95 22.25 5.41 5.93
C THR A 95 22.08 4.21 6.87
N GLY A 96 22.17 4.46 8.18
CA GLY A 96 21.83 3.50 9.25
C GLY A 96 20.31 3.37 9.44
N ALA A 97 19.82 3.35 10.69
CA ALA A 97 18.40 3.59 10.94
C ALA A 97 17.99 4.89 10.22
N ILE A 98 16.89 4.85 9.45
CA ILE A 98 16.46 6.01 8.66
C ILE A 98 15.58 6.87 9.56
N ASP A 99 16.15 7.95 10.09
CA ASP A 99 15.36 8.96 10.80
C ASP A 99 14.38 9.67 9.85
N GLU A 100 13.33 10.24 10.41
CA GLU A 100 12.26 10.93 9.66
C GLU A 100 12.84 12.07 8.81
N ALA A 101 13.83 12.80 9.34
CA ALA A 101 14.53 13.85 8.63
C ALA A 101 15.29 13.33 7.38
N THR A 102 15.80 12.11 7.39
CA THR A 102 16.43 11.45 6.23
C THR A 102 15.37 10.88 5.29
N ALA A 103 14.30 10.28 5.82
CA ALA A 103 13.16 9.82 5.02
C ALA A 103 12.57 10.96 4.15
N VAL A 104 12.38 12.16 4.73
CA VAL A 104 11.93 13.37 4.03
C VAL A 104 12.93 13.84 2.97
N LYS A 105 14.23 13.86 3.27
CA LYS A 105 15.28 14.21 2.28
C LYS A 105 15.27 13.24 1.09
N MET A 106 15.20 11.94 1.36
CA MET A 106 15.11 10.90 0.32
C MET A 106 13.81 11.04 -0.48
N GLY A 107 12.67 11.30 0.18
CA GLY A 107 11.40 11.56 -0.48
C GLY A 107 11.46 12.73 -1.48
N LYS A 108 12.06 13.85 -1.06
CA LYS A 108 12.26 15.04 -1.91
C LYS A 108 13.15 14.74 -3.12
N LEU A 109 14.23 13.96 -2.95
CA LEU A 109 15.13 13.55 -4.04
C LEU A 109 14.47 12.56 -5.03
N LEU A 110 13.60 11.67 -4.54
CA LEU A 110 12.82 10.73 -5.36
C LEU A 110 11.59 11.40 -6.02
N GLY A 111 11.22 12.59 -5.55
CA GLY A 111 10.02 13.32 -5.97
C GLY A 111 8.72 12.61 -5.59
N VAL A 112 8.70 11.88 -4.47
CA VAL A 112 7.46 11.29 -3.92
C VAL A 112 6.79 12.26 -2.95
N GLU A 113 5.49 12.10 -2.78
CA GLU A 113 4.62 12.97 -1.99
C GLU A 113 4.47 12.42 -0.55
N ALA A 114 4.48 11.09 -0.40
CA ALA A 114 4.57 10.40 0.88
C ALA A 114 5.68 9.33 0.89
N VAL A 115 6.20 9.04 2.07
CA VAL A 115 7.20 8.00 2.32
C VAL A 115 6.72 7.04 3.41
N ILE A 116 6.97 5.75 3.22
CA ILE A 116 6.77 4.68 4.21
C ILE A 116 8.15 4.24 4.71
N ILE A 117 8.37 4.31 6.03
CA ILE A 117 9.50 3.69 6.74
C ILE A 117 8.96 2.72 7.80
N GLY A 118 9.83 1.98 8.50
CA GLY A 118 9.39 1.10 9.59
C GLY A 118 10.49 0.25 10.20
N SER A 119 10.09 -0.66 11.08
CA SER A 119 10.95 -1.60 11.81
C SER A 119 10.34 -3.00 11.78
N VAL A 120 11.17 -4.05 11.72
CA VAL A 120 10.73 -5.43 11.93
C VAL A 120 10.98 -5.81 13.38
N ASN A 121 9.88 -5.94 14.13
CA ASN A 121 9.87 -6.14 15.56
C ASN A 121 9.97 -7.63 15.93
N GLY A 122 9.44 -8.50 15.09
CA GLY A 122 9.43 -9.95 15.28
C GLY A 122 9.44 -10.71 13.97
N TRP A 123 10.26 -11.76 13.90
CA TRP A 123 10.38 -12.66 12.74
C TRP A 123 10.90 -14.02 13.21
N GLU A 124 10.00 -14.94 13.54
CA GLU A 124 10.37 -16.25 14.09
C GLU A 124 9.47 -17.38 13.58
N ALA A 125 10.04 -18.58 13.45
CA ALA A 125 9.30 -19.82 13.25
C ALA A 125 9.75 -20.86 14.29
N SER A 126 9.06 -20.90 15.43
CA SER A 126 9.33 -21.80 16.54
C SER A 126 8.66 -23.17 16.35
N GLU A 127 9.21 -24.18 17.01
CA GLU A 127 8.77 -25.58 16.93
C GLU A 127 8.66 -26.18 18.33
N GLU A 128 7.53 -26.84 18.60
CA GLU A 128 7.22 -27.51 19.86
C GLU A 128 6.81 -28.95 19.55
N SER A 129 7.41 -29.94 20.23
CA SER A 129 7.01 -31.34 20.10
C SER A 129 6.97 -32.04 21.45
N HIS A 130 5.92 -32.82 21.70
CA HIS A 130 5.75 -33.61 22.91
C HIS A 130 5.08 -34.95 22.58
N THR A 131 5.02 -35.86 23.55
CA THR A 131 4.30 -37.13 23.42
C THR A 131 3.04 -37.07 24.27
N GLU A 132 1.88 -37.29 23.65
CA GLU A 132 0.57 -37.31 24.29
C GLU A 132 0.13 -38.76 24.52
N ALA A 133 -0.37 -39.08 25.71
CA ALA A 133 -0.95 -40.38 26.02
C ALA A 133 -2.45 -40.36 25.73
N ARG A 134 -2.93 -41.24 24.83
CA ARG A 134 -4.34 -41.36 24.45
C ARG A 134 -4.86 -42.77 24.69
N GLU A 135 -6.09 -42.91 25.16
CA GLU A 135 -6.73 -44.22 25.30
C GLU A 135 -7.47 -44.60 24.00
N VAL A 136 -7.25 -45.83 23.51
CA VAL A 136 -7.96 -46.37 22.35
C VAL A 136 -8.64 -47.69 22.70
N PRO A 137 -9.88 -47.92 22.23
CA PRO A 137 -10.64 -49.14 22.55
C PRO A 137 -10.03 -50.38 21.90
N ILE A 138 -10.06 -51.50 22.63
CA ILE A 138 -9.68 -52.83 22.13
C ILE A 138 -10.95 -53.50 21.58
N TYR A 139 -11.17 -53.35 20.28
CA TYR A 139 -12.29 -53.96 19.58
C TYR A 139 -12.31 -55.49 19.75
N GLY A 140 -13.49 -56.02 20.10
CA GLY A 140 -13.73 -57.46 20.31
C GLY A 140 -13.81 -57.91 21.77
N THR A 141 -13.37 -57.09 22.73
CA THR A 141 -13.48 -57.41 24.17
C THR A 141 -14.90 -57.17 24.72
N LYS A 142 -15.32 -58.00 25.70
CA LYS A 142 -16.50 -57.77 26.54
C LYS A 142 -16.13 -58.10 28.00
N PRO A 143 -16.16 -57.14 28.95
CA PRO A 143 -16.44 -55.70 28.76
C PRO A 143 -15.46 -55.03 27.80
N LEU A 144 -15.81 -53.84 27.29
CA LEU A 144 -14.94 -53.05 26.43
C LEU A 144 -13.70 -52.60 27.22
N GLN A 145 -12.53 -53.01 26.77
CA GLN A 145 -11.24 -52.62 27.33
C GLN A 145 -10.59 -51.51 26.50
N TYR A 146 -9.70 -50.75 27.13
CA TYR A 146 -8.89 -49.72 26.50
C TYR A 146 -7.40 -50.05 26.64
N ARG A 147 -6.58 -49.47 25.76
CA ARG A 147 -5.11 -49.44 25.92
C ARG A 147 -4.62 -48.00 25.72
N THR A 148 -3.64 -47.60 26.51
CA THR A 148 -2.90 -46.36 26.28
C THR A 148 -2.01 -46.52 25.05
N VAL A 149 -2.03 -45.54 24.15
CA VAL A 149 -1.06 -45.38 23.06
C VAL A 149 -0.40 -44.01 23.19
N TYR A 150 0.88 -43.95 22.86
CA TYR A 150 1.66 -42.72 22.90
C TYR A 150 1.75 -42.13 21.49
N VAL A 151 1.26 -40.90 21.32
CA VAL A 151 1.22 -40.18 20.05
C VAL A 151 2.20 -39.02 20.13
N ASN A 152 3.18 -38.98 19.22
CA ASN A 152 4.05 -37.81 19.09
C ASN A 152 3.26 -36.69 18.40
N VAL A 153 3.10 -35.56 19.07
CA VAL A 153 2.43 -34.36 18.57
C VAL A 153 3.49 -33.29 18.34
N ALA A 154 3.57 -32.78 17.11
CA ALA A 154 4.45 -31.68 16.76
C ALA A 154 3.64 -30.48 16.28
N SER A 155 4.10 -29.28 16.62
CA SER A 155 3.55 -28.03 16.12
C SER A 155 4.65 -27.04 15.73
N ARG A 156 4.34 -26.20 14.76
CA ARG A 156 5.17 -25.09 14.31
C ARG A 156 4.33 -23.83 14.36
N LYS A 157 4.87 -22.74 14.91
CA LYS A 157 4.23 -21.42 14.97
C LYS A 157 5.17 -20.44 14.27
N ALA A 158 4.66 -19.69 13.30
CA ALA A 158 5.39 -18.60 12.69
C ALA A 158 4.74 -17.27 13.09
N TYR A 159 5.55 -16.33 13.56
CA TYR A 159 5.13 -15.01 14.00
C TYR A 159 5.94 -13.94 13.26
N VAL A 160 5.25 -12.92 12.76
CA VAL A 160 5.82 -11.80 12.04
C VAL A 160 5.16 -10.51 12.54
N SER A 161 5.98 -9.53 12.92
CA SER A 161 5.52 -8.22 13.38
C SER A 161 6.41 -7.11 12.86
N PHE A 162 5.81 -6.04 12.35
CA PHE A 162 6.50 -4.83 11.93
C PHE A 162 5.73 -3.59 12.34
N SER A 163 6.43 -2.50 12.67
CA SER A 163 5.83 -1.16 12.75
C SER A 163 6.08 -0.42 11.45
N ALA A 164 5.14 0.40 11.01
CA ALA A 164 5.26 1.19 9.80
C ALA A 164 4.76 2.62 9.99
N ASN A 165 5.58 3.58 9.58
CA ASN A 165 5.36 5.01 9.77
C ASN A 165 5.17 5.68 8.40
N PHE A 166 4.15 6.52 8.29
CA PHE A 166 3.78 7.27 7.10
C PHE A 166 4.17 8.73 7.29
N ILE A 167 4.97 9.27 6.38
CA ILE A 167 5.55 10.62 6.49
C ILE A 167 5.17 11.43 5.26
N ASP A 168 4.57 12.62 5.47
CA ASP A 168 4.35 13.61 4.42
C ASP A 168 5.71 14.21 4.02
N VAL A 169 6.04 14.20 2.73
CA VAL A 169 7.35 14.66 2.26
C VAL A 169 7.44 16.18 2.19
N SER A 170 6.32 16.89 2.09
CA SER A 170 6.27 18.36 2.05
C SER A 170 6.48 18.98 3.44
N THR A 171 5.67 18.60 4.44
CA THR A 171 5.72 19.10 5.82
C THR A 171 6.81 18.40 6.63
N GLY A 172 7.01 17.10 6.40
CA GLY A 172 7.86 16.23 7.21
C GLY A 172 7.16 15.61 8.41
N GLU A 173 5.84 15.76 8.53
CA GLU A 173 5.05 15.25 9.65
C GLU A 173 4.71 13.77 9.49
N MET A 174 4.66 13.05 10.61
CA MET A 174 4.17 11.68 10.67
C MET A 174 2.63 11.67 10.63
N MET A 175 2.08 11.23 9.50
CA MET A 175 0.63 11.10 9.30
C MET A 175 0.03 9.94 10.10
N ALA A 176 0.80 8.86 10.29
CA ALA A 176 0.42 7.70 11.09
C ALA A 176 1.64 6.84 11.45
N SER A 177 1.55 6.12 12.56
CA SER A 177 2.40 5.00 12.95
C SER A 177 1.51 3.91 13.54
N ASP A 178 1.72 2.66 13.13
CA ASP A 178 0.94 1.51 13.61
C ASP A 178 1.79 0.23 13.53
N THR A 179 1.41 -0.80 14.28
CA THR A 179 2.12 -2.09 14.38
C THR A 179 1.25 -3.24 13.89
N PHE A 180 1.83 -4.10 13.05
CA PHE A 180 1.11 -5.09 12.28
C PHE A 180 1.63 -6.49 12.56
N ASP A 181 0.92 -7.21 13.43
CA ASP A 181 1.21 -8.59 13.80
C ASP A 181 0.47 -9.63 12.96
N GLY A 182 1.15 -10.75 12.65
CA GLY A 182 0.59 -11.95 12.05
C GLY A 182 1.15 -13.23 12.67
N GLU A 183 0.28 -14.20 12.93
CA GLU A 183 0.66 -15.55 13.34
C GLU A 183 0.11 -16.59 12.35
N LYS A 184 0.88 -17.65 12.11
CA LYS A 184 0.41 -18.87 11.46
C LYS A 184 0.89 -20.09 12.24
N SER A 185 -0.04 -20.94 12.67
CA SER A 185 0.27 -22.22 13.33
C SER A 185 -0.12 -23.43 12.49
N ALA A 186 0.61 -24.53 12.69
CA ALA A 186 0.33 -25.85 12.11
C ALA A 186 0.62 -26.95 13.14
N LYS A 187 -0.11 -28.07 13.04
CA LYS A 187 0.07 -29.27 13.89
C LYS A 187 0.14 -30.52 13.02
N ALA A 188 0.87 -31.52 13.48
CA ALA A 188 0.96 -32.85 12.88
C ALA A 188 1.15 -33.91 13.99
N GLU A 189 0.78 -35.16 13.69
CA GLU A 189 0.76 -36.24 14.68
C GLU A 189 1.37 -37.54 14.14
N GLY A 190 1.87 -38.38 15.06
CA GLY A 190 2.38 -39.71 14.76
C GLY A 190 3.87 -39.74 14.34
N PRO A 191 4.31 -40.83 13.68
CA PRO A 191 5.71 -41.00 13.28
C PRO A 191 6.19 -39.85 12.38
N GLY A 192 7.34 -39.27 12.73
CA GLY A 192 7.96 -38.20 11.94
C GLY A 192 7.17 -36.88 11.89
N ALA A 193 6.24 -36.62 12.83
CA ALA A 193 5.35 -35.45 12.83
C ALA A 193 6.03 -34.11 12.47
N ILE A 194 7.24 -33.82 12.97
CA ILE A 194 7.99 -32.58 12.66
C ILE A 194 8.25 -32.42 11.14
N GLY A 195 8.50 -33.52 10.44
CA GLY A 195 8.71 -33.56 8.98
C GLY A 195 7.42 -33.47 8.16
N GLN A 196 6.25 -33.68 8.77
CA GLN A 196 4.95 -33.47 8.14
C GLN A 196 4.50 -32.00 8.18
N LEU A 197 5.09 -31.17 9.06
CA LEU A 197 4.72 -29.76 9.22
C LEU A 197 5.18 -28.90 8.03
N PRO A 198 4.39 -27.90 7.56
CA PRO A 198 4.76 -27.03 6.44
C PRO A 198 6.08 -26.26 6.68
N PRO A 199 7.01 -26.17 5.71
CA PRO A 199 8.35 -25.61 5.92
C PRO A 199 8.36 -24.21 6.56
N ARG A 200 9.34 -23.94 7.46
CA ARG A 200 9.45 -22.68 8.22
C ARG A 200 9.29 -21.42 7.35
N ALA A 201 9.97 -21.36 6.20
CA ALA A 201 9.88 -20.24 5.26
C ALA A 201 8.47 -20.03 4.67
N LYS A 202 7.75 -21.11 4.35
CA LYS A 202 6.35 -21.03 3.89
C LYS A 202 5.44 -20.52 5.01
N MET A 203 5.65 -20.98 6.24
CA MET A 203 4.86 -20.52 7.38
C MET A 203 5.13 -19.05 7.74
N LEU A 204 6.37 -18.57 7.64
CA LEU A 204 6.73 -17.16 7.77
C LEU A 204 6.06 -16.30 6.69
N GLN A 205 6.05 -16.76 5.43
CA GLN A 205 5.33 -16.09 4.35
C GLN A 205 3.82 -16.05 4.59
N GLU A 206 3.20 -17.16 5.01
CA GLU A 206 1.77 -17.19 5.35
C GLU A 206 1.43 -16.31 6.55
N ALA A 207 2.31 -16.24 7.57
CA ALA A 207 2.15 -15.35 8.72
C ALA A 207 2.29 -13.88 8.31
N ALA A 208 3.27 -13.52 7.49
CA ALA A 208 3.54 -12.15 7.04
C ALA A 208 2.51 -11.59 6.05
N ASN A 209 1.85 -12.44 5.26
CA ASN A 209 0.77 -12.00 4.38
C ASN A 209 -0.39 -11.35 5.16
N ILE A 210 -0.63 -11.76 6.42
CA ILE A 210 -1.70 -11.24 7.28
C ILE A 210 -1.50 -9.76 7.67
N PRO A 211 -0.35 -9.34 8.25
CA PRO A 211 -0.10 -7.95 8.59
C PRO A 211 0.13 -7.07 7.36
N VAL A 212 0.71 -7.61 6.27
CA VAL A 212 0.84 -6.85 5.01
C VAL A 212 -0.54 -6.58 4.39
N ASP A 213 -1.45 -7.56 4.37
CA ASP A 213 -2.85 -7.35 3.94
C ASP A 213 -3.57 -6.32 4.82
N ARG A 214 -3.43 -6.40 6.15
CA ARG A 214 -3.98 -5.41 7.10
C ARG A 214 -3.43 -4.00 6.86
N PHE A 215 -2.11 -3.88 6.70
CA PHE A 215 -1.41 -2.62 6.39
C PHE A 215 -1.94 -1.98 5.11
N ILE A 216 -2.07 -2.74 4.02
CA ILE A 216 -2.59 -2.24 2.74
C ILE A 216 -4.06 -1.82 2.87
N LYS A 217 -4.89 -2.60 3.57
CA LYS A 217 -6.30 -2.26 3.82
C LYS A 217 -6.47 -1.00 4.67
N LYS A 218 -5.51 -0.69 5.54
CA LYS A 218 -5.49 0.54 6.35
C LYS A 218 -5.34 1.80 5.49
N ILE A 219 -4.68 1.71 4.33
CA ILE A 219 -4.25 2.86 3.50
C ILE A 219 -4.80 2.87 2.06
N VAL A 220 -5.45 1.79 1.63
CA VAL A 220 -6.07 1.66 0.30
C VAL A 220 -7.55 1.27 0.46
N PRO A 221 -8.48 1.99 -0.19
CA PRO A 221 -9.87 1.55 -0.31
C PRO A 221 -9.95 0.15 -0.94
N HIS A 222 -10.66 -0.78 -0.31
CA HIS A 222 -10.57 -2.21 -0.64
C HIS A 222 -11.93 -2.89 -0.65
N TYR A 223 -12.11 -3.90 -1.51
CA TYR A 223 -13.35 -4.68 -1.57
C TYR A 223 -13.36 -5.77 -0.50
N VAL A 224 -14.41 -5.76 0.32
CA VAL A 224 -14.70 -6.79 1.33
C VAL A 224 -15.92 -7.60 0.88
N PRO A 225 -15.87 -8.95 0.90
CA PRO A 225 -17.05 -9.76 0.66
C PRO A 225 -18.00 -9.69 1.87
N GLN A 226 -19.12 -8.99 1.72
CA GLN A 226 -20.16 -8.90 2.73
C GLN A 226 -21.23 -9.97 2.47
N ALA A 227 -21.37 -10.89 3.42
CA ALA A 227 -22.51 -11.81 3.47
C ALA A 227 -23.72 -11.09 4.10
N VAL A 228 -24.89 -11.23 3.48
CA VAL A 228 -26.16 -10.70 4.01
C VAL A 228 -27.22 -11.79 3.96
N GLU A 229 -27.83 -12.09 5.10
CA GLU A 229 -28.94 -13.03 5.23
C GLU A 229 -30.23 -12.40 4.71
N LEU A 230 -30.99 -13.12 3.89
CA LEU A 230 -32.37 -12.79 3.52
C LEU A 230 -33.36 -13.49 4.47
N ARG A 231 -34.49 -12.82 4.75
CA ARG A 231 -35.59 -13.43 5.51
C ARG A 231 -36.35 -14.41 4.63
N ASP A 232 -36.48 -15.66 5.07
CA ASP A 232 -37.16 -16.76 4.35
C ASP A 232 -38.64 -16.94 4.73
N LYS A 233 -39.10 -16.19 5.73
CA LYS A 233 -40.49 -16.16 6.19
C LYS A 233 -40.81 -14.79 6.82
N SER A 234 -42.09 -14.48 6.88
CA SER A 234 -42.64 -13.43 7.72
C SER A 234 -42.37 -13.69 9.21
N ASP A 235 -42.29 -12.62 10.00
CA ASP A 235 -42.11 -12.68 11.45
C ASP A 235 -43.40 -13.07 12.21
N GLU A 236 -44.51 -13.24 11.49
CA GLU A 236 -45.87 -13.37 12.04
C GLU A 236 -46.30 -14.83 12.28
N SER A 237 -45.37 -15.78 12.19
CA SER A 237 -45.62 -17.22 12.37
C SER A 237 -46.11 -17.49 13.80
N SER A 238 -47.38 -17.83 13.93
CA SER A 238 -48.15 -17.73 15.18
C SER A 238 -47.98 -18.93 16.11
N LEU A 239 -47.43 -18.72 17.31
CA LEU A 239 -47.21 -19.73 18.35
C LEU A 239 -48.48 -20.38 18.95
N ILE A 240 -49.69 -19.95 18.55
CA ILE A 240 -50.94 -20.18 19.29
C ILE A 240 -51.99 -21.00 18.49
N SER A 241 -51.73 -21.34 17.22
CA SER A 241 -52.64 -22.15 16.39
C SER A 241 -51.97 -23.39 15.79
N PHE A 242 -52.67 -24.53 15.81
CA PHE A 242 -52.25 -25.79 15.18
C PHE A 242 -52.16 -25.76 13.64
N ARG A 243 -52.32 -24.58 13.02
CA ARG A 243 -52.27 -24.36 11.57
C ARG A 243 -51.91 -22.90 11.32
N GLU A 244 -50.95 -22.64 10.43
CA GLU A 244 -50.68 -21.28 9.95
C GLU A 244 -51.86 -20.79 9.07
N PRO A 245 -52.28 -19.51 9.16
CA PRO A 245 -53.24 -18.92 8.24
C PRO A 245 -52.80 -19.02 6.77
N LEU A 246 -53.76 -19.19 5.86
CA LEU A 246 -53.50 -19.40 4.43
C LEU A 246 -52.71 -18.22 3.81
N GLU A 247 -53.01 -17.00 4.23
CA GLU A 247 -52.32 -15.77 3.82
C GLU A 247 -50.86 -15.75 4.28
N ILE A 248 -50.57 -16.15 5.51
CA ILE A 248 -49.20 -16.23 6.05
C ILE A 248 -48.41 -17.32 5.32
N LYS A 249 -49.05 -18.45 5.01
CA LYS A 249 -48.44 -19.49 4.17
C LYS A 249 -48.11 -18.96 2.77
N ALA A 250 -49.07 -18.29 2.11
CA ALA A 250 -48.87 -17.73 0.77
C ALA A 250 -47.81 -16.61 0.74
N LEU A 251 -47.75 -15.78 1.78
CA LEU A 251 -46.71 -14.78 1.99
C LEU A 251 -45.32 -15.44 2.13
N ASN A 252 -45.21 -16.50 2.95
CA ASN A 252 -43.96 -17.24 3.14
C ASN A 252 -43.51 -17.96 1.85
N GLU A 253 -44.43 -18.48 1.04
CA GLU A 253 -44.13 -19.07 -0.28
C GLU A 253 -43.71 -17.99 -1.30
N CYS A 254 -44.34 -16.81 -1.27
CA CYS A 254 -43.98 -15.65 -2.09
C CYS A 254 -42.57 -15.12 -1.76
N ILE A 255 -42.25 -14.96 -0.47
CA ILE A 255 -40.92 -14.56 0.02
C ILE A 255 -39.85 -15.50 -0.52
N LYS A 256 -40.05 -16.82 -0.43
CA LYS A 256 -39.10 -17.82 -0.95
C LYS A 256 -38.89 -17.71 -2.46
N ARG A 257 -39.97 -17.56 -3.24
CA ARG A 257 -39.89 -17.36 -4.70
C ARG A 257 -39.06 -16.11 -5.06
N ALA A 258 -39.28 -15.01 -4.36
CA ALA A 258 -38.51 -13.78 -4.54
C ALA A 258 -37.04 -13.94 -4.10
N ASN A 259 -36.77 -14.68 -3.03
CA ASN A 259 -35.42 -15.01 -2.56
C ASN A 259 -34.61 -15.81 -3.61
N GLU A 260 -35.23 -16.64 -4.45
CA GLU A 260 -34.53 -17.31 -5.57
C GLU A 260 -34.04 -16.32 -6.64
N PHE A 261 -34.82 -15.28 -6.97
CA PHE A 261 -34.35 -14.21 -7.85
C PHE A 261 -33.20 -13.42 -7.22
N ALA A 262 -33.24 -13.19 -5.91
CA ALA A 262 -32.17 -12.53 -5.16
C ALA A 262 -30.86 -13.37 -5.13
N LYS A 263 -30.95 -14.68 -4.90
CA LYS A 263 -29.81 -15.62 -5.02
C LYS A 263 -29.21 -15.58 -6.43
N ALA A 264 -30.05 -15.50 -7.46
CA ALA A 264 -29.63 -15.35 -8.85
C ALA A 264 -29.15 -13.93 -9.22
N SER A 265 -29.03 -13.01 -8.25
CA SER A 265 -28.67 -11.58 -8.44
C SER A 265 -29.61 -10.80 -9.39
N GLN A 266 -30.83 -11.30 -9.62
CA GLN A 266 -31.85 -10.67 -10.47
C GLN A 266 -32.67 -9.67 -9.64
N TRP A 267 -31.99 -8.67 -9.07
CA TRP A 267 -32.51 -7.76 -8.05
C TRP A 267 -33.84 -7.09 -8.42
N ASP A 268 -34.01 -6.63 -9.66
CA ASP A 268 -35.24 -6.00 -10.11
C ASP A 268 -36.44 -6.97 -10.14
N LYS A 269 -36.22 -8.25 -10.45
CA LYS A 269 -37.26 -9.28 -10.32
C LYS A 269 -37.55 -9.59 -8.86
N ALA A 270 -36.52 -9.69 -8.01
CA ALA A 270 -36.71 -9.92 -6.58
C ALA A 270 -37.52 -8.79 -5.91
N ILE A 271 -37.21 -7.53 -6.22
CA ILE A 271 -37.97 -6.36 -5.76
C ILE A 271 -39.42 -6.42 -6.24
N ASN A 272 -39.66 -6.67 -7.54
CA ASN A 272 -41.01 -6.76 -8.08
C ASN A 272 -41.82 -7.90 -7.43
N GLU A 273 -41.21 -9.07 -7.20
CA GLU A 273 -41.84 -10.21 -6.55
C GLU A 273 -42.15 -9.91 -5.07
N TRP A 274 -41.21 -9.36 -4.30
CA TRP A 274 -41.48 -8.90 -2.92
C TRP A 274 -42.58 -7.83 -2.87
N GLN A 275 -42.65 -6.93 -3.85
CA GLN A 275 -43.78 -5.99 -3.99
C GLN A 275 -45.12 -6.70 -4.31
N THR A 276 -45.12 -7.89 -4.91
CA THR A 276 -46.35 -8.72 -4.97
C THR A 276 -46.65 -9.38 -3.64
N CYS A 277 -45.65 -9.74 -2.83
CA CYS A 277 -45.86 -10.33 -1.51
C CYS A 277 -46.57 -9.34 -0.55
N LEU A 278 -46.23 -8.05 -0.61
CA LEU A 278 -46.94 -6.97 0.11
C LEU A 278 -48.42 -6.83 -0.31
N LYS A 279 -48.85 -7.39 -1.45
CA LYS A 279 -50.26 -7.42 -1.89
C LYS A 279 -51.03 -8.64 -1.36
N ILE A 280 -50.33 -9.68 -0.91
CA ILE A 280 -50.95 -10.87 -0.29
C ILE A 280 -51.40 -10.54 1.13
N LYS A 281 -50.51 -9.90 1.89
CA LYS A 281 -50.76 -9.41 3.24
C LYS A 281 -49.86 -8.21 3.48
N GLY A 282 -50.49 -7.06 3.76
CA GLY A 282 -49.98 -5.70 3.58
C GLY A 282 -48.53 -5.43 4.01
N ASP A 283 -48.36 -4.73 5.13
CA ASP A 283 -47.05 -4.33 5.61
C ASP A 283 -46.34 -5.47 6.35
N SER A 284 -45.16 -5.87 5.88
CA SER A 284 -44.40 -6.99 6.44
C SER A 284 -42.91 -6.68 6.57
N ALA A 285 -42.40 -6.66 7.80
CA ALA A 285 -41.02 -6.28 8.12
C ALA A 285 -39.97 -7.09 7.34
N ALA A 286 -40.15 -8.41 7.25
CA ALA A 286 -39.28 -9.31 6.51
C ALA A 286 -39.20 -8.97 5.00
N VAL A 287 -40.30 -8.51 4.41
CA VAL A 287 -40.39 -8.17 2.99
C VAL A 287 -39.72 -6.83 2.71
N TYR A 288 -39.98 -5.81 3.54
CA TYR A 288 -39.28 -4.52 3.45
C TYR A 288 -37.77 -4.67 3.65
N TYR A 289 -37.34 -5.43 4.65
CA TYR A 289 -35.91 -5.73 4.84
C TYR A 289 -35.30 -6.36 3.58
N ASN A 290 -35.94 -7.37 2.98
CA ASN A 290 -35.42 -8.01 1.77
C ASN A 290 -35.34 -7.05 0.57
N ILE A 291 -36.34 -6.18 0.38
CA ILE A 291 -36.30 -5.10 -0.63
C ILE A 291 -35.12 -4.15 -0.35
N GLY A 292 -34.88 -3.79 0.92
CA GLY A 292 -33.72 -3.02 1.34
C GLY A 292 -32.39 -3.69 0.98
N VAL A 293 -32.28 -5.02 1.13
CA VAL A 293 -31.10 -5.81 0.72
C VAL A 293 -30.85 -5.72 -0.78
N ALA A 294 -31.88 -5.73 -1.61
CA ALA A 294 -31.70 -5.54 -3.06
C ALA A 294 -31.27 -4.10 -3.42
N TYR A 295 -31.81 -3.07 -2.76
CA TYR A 295 -31.34 -1.70 -2.98
C TYR A 295 -29.88 -1.51 -2.50
N GLU A 296 -29.50 -2.07 -1.34
CA GLU A 296 -28.10 -2.07 -0.85
C GLU A 296 -27.17 -2.79 -1.84
N SER A 297 -27.63 -3.91 -2.42
CA SER A 297 -26.89 -4.69 -3.43
C SER A 297 -26.78 -3.99 -4.78
N LYS A 298 -27.74 -3.10 -5.12
CA LYS A 298 -27.69 -2.20 -6.29
C LYS A 298 -26.91 -0.90 -6.02
N GLY A 299 -26.44 -0.67 -4.80
CA GLY A 299 -25.72 0.54 -4.40
C GLY A 299 -26.61 1.76 -4.07
N ASP A 300 -27.94 1.58 -4.08
CA ASP A 300 -28.90 2.62 -3.71
C ASP A 300 -29.11 2.62 -2.19
N LEU A 301 -28.14 3.21 -1.48
CA LEU A 301 -28.11 3.16 -0.01
C LEU A 301 -29.25 4.00 0.63
N ALA A 302 -29.82 4.96 -0.11
CA ALA A 302 -30.95 5.76 0.33
C ALA A 302 -32.24 4.92 0.42
N ARG A 303 -32.65 4.30 -0.70
CA ARG A 303 -33.83 3.42 -0.71
C ARG A 303 -33.62 2.16 0.12
N ALA A 304 -32.38 1.68 0.26
CA ALA A 304 -32.05 0.62 1.21
C ALA A 304 -32.39 1.03 2.65
N LYS A 305 -31.97 2.22 3.08
CA LYS A 305 -32.24 2.75 4.41
C LYS A 305 -33.73 2.95 4.67
N GLU A 306 -34.47 3.58 3.76
CA GLU A 306 -35.93 3.75 3.90
C GLU A 306 -36.64 2.40 4.17
N ASN A 307 -36.25 1.35 3.45
CA ASN A 307 -36.82 0.01 3.59
C ASN A 307 -36.39 -0.69 4.90
N TYR A 308 -35.16 -0.48 5.38
CA TYR A 308 -34.74 -0.99 6.69
C TYR A 308 -35.37 -0.23 7.86
N GLN A 309 -35.61 1.07 7.74
CA GLN A 309 -36.33 1.85 8.73
C GLN A 309 -37.77 1.36 8.85
N LYS A 310 -38.49 1.21 7.72
CA LYS A 310 -39.84 0.65 7.74
C LYS A 310 -39.90 -0.79 8.27
N ALA A 311 -38.88 -1.62 8.00
CA ALA A 311 -38.81 -2.96 8.58
C ALA A 311 -38.69 -2.92 10.13
N GLN A 312 -37.86 -2.02 10.67
CA GLN A 312 -37.70 -1.83 12.12
C GLN A 312 -38.92 -1.19 12.78
N GLU A 313 -39.62 -0.27 12.09
CA GLU A 313 -40.88 0.34 12.57
C GLU A 313 -41.98 -0.71 12.73
N LEU A 314 -42.12 -1.61 11.74
CA LEU A 314 -43.10 -2.69 11.78
C LEU A 314 -42.76 -3.79 12.79
N LYS A 315 -41.46 -4.01 13.06
CA LYS A 315 -40.99 -4.92 14.11
C LYS A 315 -39.64 -4.46 14.68
N PRO A 316 -39.62 -3.90 15.91
CA PRO A 316 -38.39 -3.55 16.63
C PRO A 316 -37.58 -4.79 17.07
N ASP A 317 -36.99 -5.50 16.10
CA ASP A 317 -36.19 -6.70 16.27
C ASP A 317 -34.68 -6.38 16.16
N GLU A 318 -33.85 -7.04 16.95
CA GLU A 318 -32.39 -6.88 16.93
C GLU A 318 -31.80 -7.11 15.52
N PHE A 319 -32.40 -8.00 14.73
CA PHE A 319 -32.01 -8.26 13.34
C PHE A 319 -32.20 -7.03 12.44
N TYR A 320 -33.33 -6.32 12.56
CA TYR A 320 -33.62 -5.13 11.75
C TYR A 320 -32.88 -3.89 12.27
N ILE A 321 -32.63 -3.80 13.59
CA ILE A 321 -31.75 -2.77 14.19
C ILE A 321 -30.31 -2.90 13.65
N LYS A 322 -29.78 -4.13 13.57
CA LYS A 322 -28.47 -4.40 12.95
C LYS A 322 -28.43 -4.06 11.46
N ALA A 323 -29.56 -4.17 10.74
CA ALA A 323 -29.66 -3.76 9.34
C ALA A 323 -29.55 -2.23 9.17
N ASN A 324 -30.25 -1.45 10.00
CA ASN A 324 -30.14 0.01 9.99
C ASN A 324 -28.73 0.48 10.39
N SER A 325 -28.14 -0.11 11.44
CA SER A 325 -26.75 0.15 11.83
C SER A 325 -25.76 -0.15 10.68
N ARG A 326 -25.97 -1.23 9.92
CA ARG A 326 -25.16 -1.58 8.73
C ARG A 326 -25.28 -0.53 7.62
N ILE A 327 -26.50 -0.11 7.26
CA ILE A 327 -26.67 0.84 6.14
C ILE A 327 -26.17 2.24 6.50
N ASP A 328 -26.30 2.67 7.76
CA ASP A 328 -25.76 3.95 8.23
C ASP A 328 -24.23 3.97 8.19
N GLN A 329 -23.57 2.89 8.60
CA GLN A 329 -22.12 2.76 8.41
C GLN A 329 -21.75 2.81 6.92
N ARG A 330 -22.51 2.17 6.03
CA ARG A 330 -22.24 2.20 4.58
C ARG A 330 -22.47 3.58 3.96
N LEU A 331 -23.44 4.36 4.44
CA LEU A 331 -23.65 5.74 4.02
C LEU A 331 -22.47 6.64 4.44
N GLU A 332 -21.91 6.42 5.63
CA GLU A 332 -20.70 7.13 6.08
C GLU A 332 -19.45 6.70 5.30
N ASP A 333 -19.27 5.39 5.09
CA ASP A 333 -18.22 4.83 4.23
C ASP A 333 -18.26 5.45 2.81
N GLN A 334 -19.47 5.63 2.25
CA GLN A 334 -19.66 6.23 0.92
C GLN A 334 -19.25 7.72 0.87
N LYS A 335 -19.38 8.49 1.96
CA LYS A 335 -18.86 9.86 2.04
C LYS A 335 -17.33 9.86 2.03
N LYS A 336 -16.72 9.01 2.86
CA LYS A 336 -15.24 8.87 2.93
C LYS A 336 -14.65 8.45 1.59
N LEU A 337 -15.30 7.50 0.90
CA LEU A 337 -14.92 7.09 -0.46
C LEU A 337 -15.03 8.22 -1.50
N GLN A 338 -16.04 9.10 -1.40
CA GLN A 338 -16.13 10.26 -2.30
C GLN A 338 -14.96 11.25 -2.13
N VAL A 339 -14.33 11.31 -0.96
CA VAL A 339 -13.09 12.07 -0.75
C VAL A 339 -11.89 11.26 -1.27
N GLN A 340 -11.72 10.03 -0.80
CA GLN A 340 -10.56 9.16 -1.11
C GLN A 340 -10.39 8.80 -2.60
N LEU A 341 -11.49 8.76 -3.37
CA LEU A 341 -11.46 8.46 -4.81
C LEU A 341 -11.43 9.72 -5.68
N ARG A 342 -11.57 10.92 -5.09
CA ARG A 342 -11.43 12.17 -5.83
C ARG A 342 -9.96 12.40 -6.14
N LYS A 343 -9.61 12.44 -7.43
CA LYS A 343 -8.28 12.87 -7.87
C LYS A 343 -7.96 14.23 -7.23
N PRO A 344 -6.74 14.45 -6.71
CA PRO A 344 -6.36 15.76 -6.22
C PRO A 344 -6.53 16.80 -7.31
N VAL A 345 -7.47 17.71 -7.09
CA VAL A 345 -7.48 18.99 -7.78
C VAL A 345 -6.26 19.71 -7.22
N LYS A 346 -5.18 19.77 -8.01
CA LYS A 346 -4.06 20.68 -7.67
C LYS A 346 -4.68 22.04 -7.31
N PRO A 347 -4.28 22.67 -6.20
CA PRO A 347 -4.64 24.06 -5.96
C PRO A 347 -4.36 24.83 -7.24
N ALA A 348 -5.37 25.52 -7.78
CA ALA A 348 -5.15 26.37 -8.93
C ALA A 348 -4.00 27.31 -8.57
N GLU A 349 -3.02 27.49 -9.47
CA GLU A 349 -2.03 28.57 -9.26
C GLU A 349 -2.83 29.84 -8.97
N PRO A 350 -2.61 30.52 -7.82
CA PRO A 350 -3.32 31.74 -7.51
C PRO A 350 -3.12 32.67 -8.71
N PRO A 351 -4.21 33.16 -9.33
CA PRO A 351 -4.20 33.57 -10.73
C PRO A 351 -3.06 34.54 -10.97
N LYS A 352 -2.06 34.10 -11.76
CA LYS A 352 -0.80 34.81 -11.97
C LYS A 352 -1.10 36.27 -12.19
N ALA A 353 -0.69 37.11 -11.24
CA ALA A 353 -1.13 38.50 -11.12
C ALA A 353 -1.02 39.14 -12.50
N VAL A 354 -2.17 39.49 -13.08
CA VAL A 354 -2.25 40.00 -14.45
C VAL A 354 -1.35 41.23 -14.49
N ALA A 355 -0.29 41.15 -15.30
CA ALA A 355 0.72 42.20 -15.34
C ALA A 355 0.02 43.53 -15.63
N GLU A 356 0.09 44.46 -14.66
CA GLU A 356 -0.58 45.75 -14.76
C GLU A 356 -0.09 46.43 -16.05
N ALA A 357 -1.03 46.73 -16.96
CA ALA A 357 -0.68 47.18 -18.30
C ALA A 357 0.16 48.47 -18.22
N PRO A 358 1.26 48.58 -18.97
CA PRO A 358 2.16 49.73 -18.85
C PRO A 358 1.40 51.01 -19.18
N LYS A 359 1.40 51.97 -18.23
CA LYS A 359 0.78 53.28 -18.42
C LYS A 359 1.39 53.96 -19.66
N PRO A 360 0.57 54.59 -20.51
CA PRO A 360 1.05 55.17 -21.77
C PRO A 360 2.03 56.32 -21.50
N THR A 361 3.21 56.25 -22.12
CA THR A 361 4.17 57.34 -22.16
C THR A 361 3.73 58.45 -23.12
N PRO A 362 3.92 59.74 -22.78
CA PRO A 362 3.65 60.84 -23.71
C PRO A 362 4.56 60.78 -24.95
N PRO A 363 4.08 61.20 -26.14
CA PRO A 363 4.90 61.22 -27.36
C PRO A 363 5.96 62.32 -27.32
N ALA A 364 7.14 62.05 -27.89
CA ALA A 364 8.23 63.00 -28.02
C ALA A 364 8.01 63.98 -29.21
N PRO A 365 8.49 65.24 -29.13
CA PRO A 365 8.47 66.16 -30.26
C PRO A 365 9.45 65.75 -31.38
N VAL A 366 9.08 66.03 -32.64
CA VAL A 366 9.91 65.74 -33.83
C VAL A 366 10.66 67.00 -34.28
N THR A 367 11.92 66.84 -34.69
CA THR A 367 12.66 67.83 -35.50
C THR A 367 13.43 67.15 -36.66
N PRO A 368 13.72 67.84 -37.79
CA PRO A 368 14.09 67.20 -39.06
C PRO A 368 15.61 67.11 -39.35
N PRO A 369 16.03 66.32 -40.37
CA PRO A 369 17.44 66.12 -40.81
C PRO A 369 17.88 67.20 -41.85
N PRO A 370 19.19 67.39 -42.21
CA PRO A 370 20.01 66.37 -42.88
C PRO A 370 21.55 66.30 -42.66
N LYS A 371 22.08 65.15 -43.11
CA LYS A 371 23.44 64.81 -43.64
C LYS A 371 24.11 65.90 -44.52
N PRO A 372 25.39 65.72 -44.97
CA PRO A 372 26.60 65.14 -44.31
C PRO A 372 27.92 65.90 -44.66
N GLU A 373 29.10 65.51 -44.11
CA GLU A 373 30.27 65.10 -44.94
C GLU A 373 31.51 64.58 -44.16
N ALA A 374 32.42 64.00 -44.96
CA ALA A 374 33.79 63.48 -44.82
C ALA A 374 34.74 63.94 -43.67
N ALA A 375 35.94 63.37 -43.49
CA ALA A 375 36.51 61.99 -43.56
C ALA A 375 38.06 62.07 -43.64
N SER A 376 38.78 61.28 -42.82
CA SER A 376 40.24 60.98 -42.92
C SER A 376 41.21 62.17 -42.65
N PRO A 377 42.54 61.95 -42.43
CA PRO A 377 43.31 60.70 -42.53
C PRO A 377 44.27 60.33 -41.35
N PRO A 378 44.74 59.06 -41.28
CA PRO A 378 45.98 58.59 -40.63
C PRO A 378 47.14 58.52 -41.69
N PRO A 379 48.24 57.70 -41.65
CA PRO A 379 48.77 56.74 -40.65
C PRO A 379 50.33 56.75 -40.49
N SER A 380 50.91 55.64 -39.96
CA SER A 380 52.31 55.14 -40.15
C SER A 380 53.43 55.85 -39.35
N ILE A 381 54.61 55.26 -39.04
CA ILE A 381 55.30 53.98 -39.39
C ILE A 381 56.23 53.57 -38.18
N LEU A 382 56.91 52.43 -37.97
CA LEU A 382 57.43 51.30 -38.77
C LEU A 382 57.43 49.94 -37.97
N ALA A 383 58.55 49.19 -37.96
CA ALA A 383 58.86 47.88 -37.36
C ALA A 383 60.42 47.78 -37.15
N PRO A 384 61.10 46.67 -36.72
CA PRO A 384 60.71 45.26 -36.65
C PRO A 384 61.18 44.45 -35.40
N LYS A 385 61.01 43.10 -35.47
CA LYS A 385 61.67 41.98 -34.75
C LYS A 385 62.82 42.31 -33.76
N GLU A 386 62.86 41.65 -32.59
CA GLU A 386 63.36 40.25 -32.47
C GLU A 386 63.06 39.64 -31.07
N ALA A 387 63.87 38.71 -30.55
CA ALA A 387 63.46 37.68 -29.58
C ALA A 387 63.90 37.87 -28.11
N GLN A 388 63.28 37.09 -27.22
CA GLN A 388 63.73 36.66 -25.87
C GLN A 388 64.05 37.73 -24.78
N ALA A 389 63.30 37.69 -23.68
CA ALA A 389 63.87 37.43 -22.34
C ALA A 389 62.77 37.10 -21.31
N ALA A 390 62.89 35.94 -20.67
CA ALA A 390 61.99 35.49 -19.61
C ALA A 390 62.11 36.33 -18.33
N ALA A 391 61.03 37.00 -17.93
CA ALA A 391 60.82 37.39 -16.54
C ALA A 391 60.22 36.20 -15.79
N VAL A 392 61.05 35.45 -15.06
CA VAL A 392 60.62 34.25 -14.33
C VAL A 392 59.91 34.67 -13.04
N SER A 393 58.57 34.67 -13.06
CA SER A 393 57.78 34.54 -11.83
C SER A 393 58.21 33.25 -11.11
N PRO A 394 58.42 33.27 -9.78
CA PRO A 394 58.75 32.05 -9.05
C PRO A 394 57.62 31.01 -9.24
N PRO A 395 57.96 29.71 -9.37
CA PRO A 395 56.93 28.69 -9.52
C PRO A 395 56.04 28.68 -8.26
N SER A 396 54.74 28.88 -8.46
CA SER A 396 53.73 28.64 -7.43
C SER A 396 53.93 27.23 -6.85
N PRO A 397 53.78 27.01 -5.54
CA PRO A 397 53.93 25.69 -4.95
C PRO A 397 52.98 24.71 -5.64
N GLU A 398 53.54 23.63 -6.21
CA GLU A 398 52.76 22.62 -6.92
C GLU A 398 51.97 21.78 -5.90
N VAL A 399 50.76 22.21 -5.56
CA VAL A 399 49.92 21.49 -4.59
C VAL A 399 49.52 20.12 -5.16
N TYR A 400 49.92 19.05 -4.47
CA TYR A 400 49.57 17.69 -4.85
C TYR A 400 48.34 17.19 -4.11
N LEU A 401 47.64 16.26 -4.77
CA LEU A 401 46.45 15.59 -4.26
C LEU A 401 46.71 14.09 -4.24
N VAL A 402 46.37 13.44 -3.12
CA VAL A 402 46.33 11.98 -3.01
C VAL A 402 44.88 11.50 -3.09
N ILE A 403 44.62 10.50 -3.94
CA ILE A 403 43.34 9.81 -4.02
C ILE A 403 43.07 9.02 -2.73
N ASN A 404 41.98 9.31 -2.02
CA ASN A 404 41.66 8.69 -0.72
C ASN A 404 40.64 7.53 -0.81
N ALA A 405 39.81 7.51 -1.86
CA ALA A 405 38.84 6.43 -2.12
C ALA A 405 39.44 5.33 -3.02
N GLU A 406 38.90 4.11 -2.97
CA GLU A 406 39.45 2.93 -3.67
C GLU A 406 39.60 3.13 -5.18
N GLN A 407 38.59 3.73 -5.81
CA GLN A 407 38.61 4.17 -7.20
C GLN A 407 37.95 5.55 -7.34
N VAL A 408 38.55 6.44 -8.13
CA VAL A 408 38.07 7.81 -8.36
C VAL A 408 38.07 8.14 -9.84
N ASN A 409 36.90 8.53 -10.35
CA ASN A 409 36.70 8.89 -11.76
C ASN A 409 37.10 10.34 -12.02
N ILE A 410 38.01 10.53 -12.97
CA ILE A 410 38.46 11.82 -13.48
C ILE A 410 37.63 12.18 -14.71
N ARG A 411 37.02 13.37 -14.74
CA ARG A 411 35.97 13.73 -15.70
C ARG A 411 36.38 14.87 -16.65
N ALA A 412 35.64 15.00 -17.75
CA ALA A 412 35.83 16.06 -18.74
C ALA A 412 35.42 17.46 -18.22
N GLU A 413 34.45 17.54 -17.31
CA GLU A 413 33.91 18.80 -16.78
C GLU A 413 33.69 18.70 -15.27
N ALA A 414 33.53 19.84 -14.60
CA ALA A 414 33.22 19.98 -13.17
C ALA A 414 31.78 19.56 -12.79
N ASN A 415 31.30 18.41 -13.29
CA ASN A 415 30.00 17.85 -12.93
C ASN A 415 29.98 16.32 -13.02
N SER A 416 29.09 15.70 -12.24
CA SER A 416 28.97 14.25 -12.08
C SER A 416 28.33 13.51 -13.27
N LYS A 417 27.81 14.23 -14.28
CA LYS A 417 27.18 13.66 -15.48
C LYS A 417 28.13 13.62 -16.69
N SER A 418 29.17 14.46 -16.69
CA SER A 418 30.14 14.56 -17.78
C SER A 418 30.97 13.28 -17.98
N LYS A 419 31.51 13.12 -19.20
CA LYS A 419 32.26 11.93 -19.63
C LYS A 419 33.47 11.68 -18.73
N ILE A 420 33.67 10.42 -18.34
CA ILE A 420 34.87 9.97 -17.61
C ILE A 420 36.04 9.88 -18.60
N ILE A 421 37.17 10.50 -18.25
CA ILE A 421 38.44 10.43 -18.99
C ILE A 421 39.22 9.18 -18.58
N THR A 422 39.31 8.93 -17.27
CA THR A 422 40.02 7.78 -16.69
C THR A 422 39.60 7.57 -15.23
N THR A 423 40.08 6.50 -14.61
CA THR A 423 39.82 6.14 -13.21
C THR A 423 41.14 5.87 -12.51
N LEU A 424 41.36 6.54 -11.38
CA LEU A 424 42.55 6.40 -10.52
C LEU A 424 42.23 5.56 -9.29
N LYS A 425 43.26 5.03 -8.62
CA LYS A 425 43.17 4.17 -7.43
C LYS A 425 43.62 4.91 -6.16
N LYS A 426 43.22 4.39 -5.00
CA LYS A 426 43.68 4.89 -3.69
C LYS A 426 45.21 4.94 -3.61
N GLY A 427 45.74 6.09 -3.20
CA GLY A 427 47.19 6.35 -3.12
C GLY A 427 47.80 7.03 -4.35
N ASP A 428 47.11 7.07 -5.50
CA ASP A 428 47.60 7.78 -6.68
C ASP A 428 47.77 9.28 -6.39
N LYS A 429 48.87 9.86 -6.90
CA LYS A 429 49.19 11.30 -6.80
C LYS A 429 48.85 12.02 -8.10
N ILE A 430 48.19 13.17 -7.99
CA ILE A 430 47.88 14.09 -9.09
C ILE A 430 48.12 15.54 -8.69
N GLN A 431 48.43 16.40 -9.66
CA GLN A 431 48.69 17.83 -9.41
C GLN A 431 47.37 18.62 -9.46
N LYS A 432 47.13 19.48 -8.47
CA LYS A 432 46.01 20.46 -8.46
C LYS A 432 46.37 21.63 -9.37
N LEU A 433 45.46 22.02 -10.27
CA LEU A 433 45.63 23.16 -11.17
C LEU A 433 44.72 24.32 -10.81
N ASP A 434 43.44 24.05 -10.57
CA ASP A 434 42.41 25.09 -10.42
C ASP A 434 41.17 24.53 -9.66
N ILE A 435 40.20 25.39 -9.34
CA ILE A 435 38.97 25.05 -8.63
C ILE A 435 37.77 25.59 -9.43
N ASP A 436 36.70 24.80 -9.55
CA ASP A 436 35.45 25.28 -10.19
C ASP A 436 34.79 26.41 -9.38
N LYS A 437 33.93 27.18 -10.06
CA LYS A 437 33.11 28.26 -9.47
C LYS A 437 32.27 27.82 -8.26
N SER A 438 31.93 26.53 -8.15
CA SER A 438 31.24 25.95 -6.98
C SER A 438 32.14 25.70 -5.75
N GLY A 439 33.46 25.68 -5.91
CA GLY A 439 34.42 25.28 -4.86
C GLY A 439 34.50 23.77 -4.59
N ASP A 440 33.66 22.96 -5.26
CA ASP A 440 33.44 21.53 -5.01
C ASP A 440 34.25 20.60 -5.94
N TRP A 441 34.78 21.12 -7.05
CA TRP A 441 35.58 20.36 -8.02
C TRP A 441 36.97 20.98 -8.20
N PHE A 442 37.99 20.13 -8.30
CA PHE A 442 39.35 20.52 -8.64
C PHE A 442 39.68 20.11 -10.08
N ASN A 443 40.26 21.04 -10.83
CA ASN A 443 40.94 20.75 -12.09
C ASN A 443 42.31 20.16 -11.75
N VAL A 444 42.65 19.03 -12.36
CA VAL A 444 43.81 18.22 -11.99
C VAL A 444 44.57 17.73 -13.22
N LYS A 445 45.89 17.70 -13.10
CA LYS A 445 46.80 17.14 -14.11
C LYS A 445 47.20 15.72 -13.71
N LEU A 446 47.05 14.80 -14.66
CA LEU A 446 47.44 13.41 -14.53
C LEU A 446 48.92 13.23 -14.83
N THR A 447 49.52 12.15 -14.33
CA THR A 447 50.88 11.71 -14.70
C THR A 447 51.06 11.45 -16.20
N SER A 448 49.96 11.20 -16.93
CA SER A 448 49.91 11.09 -18.39
C SER A 448 49.83 12.45 -19.13
N GLY A 449 50.01 13.57 -18.42
CA GLY A 449 49.96 14.94 -18.96
C GLY A 449 48.55 15.47 -19.26
N LYS A 450 47.53 14.61 -19.34
CA LYS A 450 46.13 14.99 -19.55
C LYS A 450 45.55 15.68 -18.32
N THR A 451 44.66 16.65 -18.56
CA THR A 451 43.89 17.34 -17.51
C THR A 451 42.48 16.76 -17.39
N GLY A 452 41.82 17.00 -16.25
CA GLY A 452 40.43 16.63 -16.00
C GLY A 452 39.96 17.11 -14.64
N TRP A 453 38.73 16.76 -14.26
CA TRP A 453 38.08 17.22 -13.05
C TRP A 453 37.85 16.09 -12.04
N VAL A 454 38.12 16.38 -10.76
CA VAL A 454 37.89 15.47 -9.63
C VAL A 454 37.08 16.18 -8.54
N PHE A 455 36.20 15.44 -7.87
CA PHE A 455 35.36 15.98 -6.80
C PHE A 455 36.18 16.10 -5.50
N LYS A 456 36.15 17.29 -4.87
CA LYS A 456 37.01 17.68 -3.75
C LYS A 456 37.01 16.71 -2.57
N LYS A 457 35.87 16.06 -2.27
CA LYS A 457 35.74 15.13 -1.14
C LYS A 457 36.40 13.76 -1.36
N LEU A 458 36.89 13.46 -2.56
CA LEU A 458 37.53 12.17 -2.90
C LEU A 458 39.08 12.21 -2.82
N VAL A 459 39.63 13.39 -2.58
CA VAL A 459 41.07 13.69 -2.61
C VAL A 459 41.48 14.42 -1.34
N LYS A 460 42.73 14.23 -0.92
CA LYS A 460 43.34 15.01 0.17
C LYS A 460 44.49 15.84 -0.39
N GLU A 461 44.51 17.14 -0.08
CA GLU A 461 45.65 18.02 -0.35
C GLU A 461 46.84 17.60 0.51
N VAL A 462 48.01 17.58 -0.11
CA VAL A 462 49.31 17.25 0.49
C VAL A 462 50.31 18.28 -0.04
N GLU A 463 50.92 19.01 0.89
CA GLU A 463 52.02 19.95 0.64
C GLU A 463 53.33 19.19 0.36
#